data_AF-A0ABD5X3M9-F1
#
_entry.id   AF-A0ABD5X3M9-F1
#
_cell.length_a   1.000
_cell.length_b   1.000
_cell.length_c   1.000
_cell.angle_alpha   90.00
_cell.angle_beta   90.00
_cell.angle_gamma   90.00
#
_symmetry.space_group_name_H-M   'P 1'
#
loop_
_entity.id
_entity.type
_entity.pdbx_description
1 polymer ?
#
loop_
_entity_poly.entity_id
_entity_poly.type
_entity_poly.pdbx_seq_one_letter_code
_entity_poly.pdbx_strand_id
1 'polypeptide(L)'
;MTATNTNSKLTRQRYRGLVYGIGGLAILGLLAGFVLDQHFAGTLVYLLGAWIAGGIAVLAPMWSEATLQDERDWELHNRASGILIGITMVLGLSILPALYVLEAGNHLEITGVVSGVILTFSALFLLYGVCFGIAKRRV
;
A
#
# COMPACT_ATOMS: atom_id res chain seq x y z
N MET A 1 35.81 -31.95 -4.90
CA MET A 1 35.16 -30.63 -5.04
C MET A 1 33.67 -30.82 -4.78
N THR A 2 33.23 -30.60 -3.55
CA THR A 2 31.83 -30.69 -3.15
C THR A 2 31.22 -29.29 -3.19
N ALA A 3 30.28 -29.07 -4.11
CA ALA A 3 29.52 -27.82 -4.16
C ALA A 3 28.62 -27.75 -2.91
N THR A 4 28.99 -26.88 -1.98
CA THR A 4 28.13 -26.53 -0.85
C THR A 4 26.86 -25.89 -1.40
N ASN A 5 25.75 -26.63 -1.39
CA ASN A 5 24.42 -26.07 -1.59
C ASN A 5 24.14 -25.14 -0.41
N THR A 6 24.46 -23.86 -0.57
CA THR A 6 24.04 -22.81 0.34
C THR A 6 22.53 -22.72 0.25
N ASN A 7 21.81 -23.49 1.07
CA ASN A 7 20.41 -23.21 1.38
C ASN A 7 20.37 -21.76 1.89
N SER A 8 20.09 -20.82 0.98
CA SER A 8 20.07 -19.39 1.27
C SER A 8 18.87 -19.14 2.17
N LYS A 9 19.03 -19.36 3.47
CA LYS A 9 18.03 -18.96 4.47
C LYS A 9 17.73 -17.48 4.25
N LEU A 10 16.45 -17.17 4.04
CA LEU A 10 15.99 -15.80 3.83
C LEU A 10 16.31 -15.01 5.11
N THR A 11 17.24 -14.05 5.02
CA THR A 11 17.57 -13.19 6.16
C THR A 11 16.59 -12.02 6.23
N ARG A 12 16.34 -11.49 7.43
CA ARG A 12 15.45 -10.33 7.66
C ARG A 12 15.80 -9.12 6.77
N GLN A 13 17.08 -8.85 6.56
CA GLN A 13 17.53 -7.76 5.70
C GLN A 13 17.19 -8.00 4.22
N ARG A 14 17.40 -9.23 3.72
CA ARG A 14 17.01 -9.61 2.35
C ARG A 14 15.50 -9.60 2.15
N TYR A 15 14.73 -10.10 3.12
CA TYR A 15 13.28 -10.07 3.10
C TYR A 15 12.75 -8.63 2.94
N ARG A 16 13.23 -7.70 3.78
CA ARG A 16 12.85 -6.28 3.69
C ARG A 16 13.27 -5.65 2.37
N GLY A 17 14.52 -5.91 1.95
CA GLY A 17 15.03 -5.41 0.67
C GLY A 17 14.18 -5.87 -0.51
N LEU A 18 13.71 -7.12 -0.49
CA LEU A 18 12.82 -7.65 -1.52
C LEU A 18 11.43 -6.99 -1.48
N VAL A 19 10.75 -7.00 -0.33
CA VAL A 19 9.39 -6.46 -0.22
C VAL A 19 9.36 -4.97 -0.57
N TYR A 20 10.21 -4.17 0.08
CA TYR A 20 10.23 -2.72 -0.17
C TYR A 20 10.89 -2.35 -1.49
N GLY A 21 11.89 -3.12 -1.95
CA GLY A 21 12.54 -2.90 -3.23
C GLY A 21 11.59 -3.17 -4.40
N ILE A 22 10.90 -4.31 -4.39
CA ILE A 22 9.91 -4.64 -5.44
C ILE A 22 8.74 -3.66 -5.39
N GLY A 23 8.21 -3.37 -4.20
CA GLY A 23 7.12 -2.39 -4.05
C GLY A 23 7.53 -1.00 -4.55
N GLY A 24 8.72 -0.53 -4.18
CA GLY A 24 9.26 0.75 -4.64
C GLY A 24 9.48 0.79 -6.15
N LEU A 25 10.07 -0.26 -6.74
CA LEU A 25 10.25 -0.37 -8.18
C LEU A 25 8.93 -0.43 -8.94
N ALA A 26 7.90 -1.08 -8.38
CA ALA A 26 6.56 -1.13 -8.95
C ALA A 26 5.95 0.27 -9.06
N ILE A 27 6.07 1.08 -7.99
CA ILE A 27 5.61 2.47 -7.97
C ILE A 27 6.42 3.32 -8.96
N LEU A 28 7.73 3.18 -8.98
CA LEU A 28 8.58 3.91 -9.93
C LEU A 28 8.27 3.53 -11.38
N GLY A 29 7.97 2.26 -11.65
CA GLY A 29 7.53 1.78 -12.97
C GLY A 29 6.20 2.40 -13.40
N LEU A 30 5.25 2.56 -12.47
CA LEU A 30 4.01 3.29 -12.73
C LEU A 30 4.28 4.74 -13.12
N LEU A 31 5.08 5.43 -12.31
CA LEU A 31 5.42 6.84 -12.52
C LEU A 31 6.18 7.05 -13.84
N ALA A 32 7.11 6.16 -14.17
CA ALA A 32 7.79 6.17 -15.46
C ALA A 32 6.80 5.96 -16.62
N GLY A 33 5.83 5.05 -16.47
CA GLY A 33 4.77 4.85 -17.46
C GLY A 33 3.95 6.12 -17.71
N PHE A 34 3.62 6.89 -16.66
CA PHE A 34 2.97 8.19 -16.81
C PHE A 34 3.85 9.21 -17.54
N VAL A 35 5.13 9.35 -17.16
CA VAL A 35 6.07 10.32 -17.77
C VAL A 35 6.35 10.00 -19.24
N LEU A 36 6.37 8.72 -19.60
CA LEU A 36 6.66 8.24 -20.96
C LEU A 36 5.39 8.04 -21.81
N ASP A 37 4.22 8.40 -21.31
CA ASP A 37 2.90 8.17 -21.94
C ASP A 37 2.57 6.68 -22.21
N GLN A 38 3.33 5.77 -21.60
CA GLN A 38 3.15 4.31 -21.66
C GLN A 38 2.32 3.82 -20.47
N HIS A 39 1.13 4.39 -20.31
CA HIS A 39 0.22 4.14 -19.17
C HIS A 39 -0.06 2.65 -18.92
N PHE A 40 -0.33 1.90 -20.00
CA PHE A 40 -0.62 0.47 -19.90
C PHE A 40 0.57 -0.35 -19.40
N ALA A 41 1.77 -0.11 -19.96
CA ALA A 41 2.99 -0.79 -19.55
C ALA A 41 3.36 -0.46 -18.09
N GLY A 42 3.30 0.83 -17.70
CA GLY A 42 3.53 1.25 -16.32
C GLY A 42 2.56 0.59 -15.33
N THR A 43 1.29 0.48 -15.72
CA THR A 43 0.27 -0.17 -14.89
C THR A 43 0.49 -1.67 -14.76
N LEU A 44 0.92 -2.36 -15.83
CA LEU A 44 1.29 -3.78 -15.76
C LEU A 44 2.47 -4.01 -14.79
N VAL A 45 3.51 -3.18 -14.90
CA VAL A 45 4.67 -3.24 -14.00
C VAL A 45 4.25 -3.01 -12.55
N TYR A 46 3.42 -2.00 -12.31
CA TYR A 46 2.87 -1.71 -10.98
C TYR A 46 2.08 -2.87 -10.41
N LEU A 47 1.13 -3.41 -11.18
CA LEU A 47 0.25 -4.48 -10.73
C LEU A 47 1.04 -5.73 -10.37
N LEU A 48 1.94 -6.17 -11.26
CA LEU A 48 2.77 -7.34 -11.01
C LEU A 48 3.68 -7.13 -9.79
N GLY A 49 4.35 -5.99 -9.72
CA GLY A 49 5.23 -5.68 -8.60
C GLY A 49 4.50 -5.58 -7.26
N ALA A 50 3.32 -4.95 -7.22
CA ALA A 50 2.49 -4.84 -6.02
C ALA A 50 2.02 -6.22 -5.53
N TRP A 51 1.54 -7.09 -6.43
CA TRP A 51 1.12 -8.44 -6.07
C TRP A 51 2.28 -9.33 -5.64
N ILE A 52 3.44 -9.22 -6.30
CA ILE A 52 4.65 -9.97 -5.91
C ILE A 52 5.13 -9.50 -4.53
N ALA A 53 5.26 -8.19 -4.32
CA ALA A 53 5.71 -7.64 -3.04
C ALA A 53 4.74 -7.99 -1.89
N GLY A 54 3.44 -7.84 -2.12
CA GLY A 54 2.40 -8.22 -1.15
C GLY A 54 2.38 -9.72 -0.87
N GLY A 55 2.50 -10.55 -1.92
CA GLY A 55 2.59 -12.00 -1.79
C GLY A 55 3.80 -12.43 -0.96
N ILE A 56 4.98 -11.86 -1.22
CA ILE A 56 6.18 -12.11 -0.40
C ILE A 56 5.96 -11.65 1.04
N ALA A 57 5.39 -10.46 1.24
CA ALA A 57 5.16 -9.89 2.57
C ALA A 57 4.24 -10.76 3.44
N VAL A 58 3.27 -11.45 2.84
CA VAL A 58 2.33 -12.32 3.54
C VAL A 58 2.86 -13.76 3.64
N LEU A 59 3.33 -14.33 2.53
CA LEU A 59 3.66 -15.76 2.47
C LEU A 59 5.04 -16.09 3.04
N ALA A 60 6.03 -15.21 2.90
CA ALA A 60 7.39 -15.50 3.38
C ALA A 60 7.45 -15.67 4.90
N PRO A 61 6.78 -14.85 5.73
CA PRO A 61 6.71 -15.08 7.17
C PRO A 61 5.95 -16.36 7.55
N MET A 62 4.96 -16.79 6.76
CA MET A 62 4.17 -17.99 7.05
C MET A 62 4.91 -19.30 6.80
N TRP A 63 5.87 -19.32 5.87
CA TRP A 63 6.58 -20.53 5.45
C TRP A 63 8.06 -20.55 5.84
N SER A 64 8.58 -19.48 6.44
CA SER A 64 9.96 -19.38 6.89
C SER A 64 10.11 -19.82 8.34
N GLU A 65 11.06 -20.73 8.61
CA GLU A 65 11.49 -21.06 9.98
C GLU A 65 12.26 -19.91 10.66
N ALA A 66 12.77 -18.96 9.88
CA ALA A 66 13.46 -17.78 10.40
C ALA A 66 12.47 -16.67 10.75
N THR A 67 12.68 -16.00 11.88
CA THR A 67 11.91 -14.82 12.31
C THR A 67 12.20 -13.63 11.39
N LEU A 68 11.36 -13.44 10.36
CA LEU A 68 11.49 -12.37 9.38
C LEU A 68 10.87 -11.05 9.86
N GLN A 69 9.85 -11.13 10.70
CA GLN A 69 9.18 -10.00 11.35
C GLN A 69 9.14 -10.26 12.85
N ASP A 70 9.47 -9.23 13.61
CA ASP A 70 9.56 -9.24 15.06
C ASP A 70 8.54 -8.25 15.67
N GLU A 71 8.32 -8.25 16.99
CA GLU A 71 7.31 -7.37 17.61
C GLU A 71 7.57 -5.88 17.30
N ARG A 72 8.85 -5.48 17.29
CA ARG A 72 9.25 -4.10 16.95
C ARG A 72 8.84 -3.69 15.53
N ASP A 73 8.77 -4.65 14.61
CA ASP A 73 8.39 -4.38 13.23
C ASP A 73 6.89 -4.17 13.09
N TRP A 74 6.12 -4.92 13.88
CA TRP A 74 4.68 -4.74 13.99
C TRP A 74 4.33 -3.40 14.64
N GLU A 75 5.04 -3.01 15.70
CA GLU A 75 4.87 -1.69 16.32
C GLU A 75 5.17 -0.56 15.34
N LEU A 76 6.29 -0.65 14.61
CA LEU A 76 6.65 0.35 13.61
C LEU A 76 5.61 0.41 12.47
N HIS A 77 5.17 -0.74 11.97
CA HIS A 77 4.16 -0.82 10.92
C HIS A 77 2.81 -0.25 11.38
N ASN A 78 2.38 -0.56 12.60
CA ASN A 78 1.13 -0.06 13.16
C ASN A 78 1.19 1.47 13.37
N ARG A 79 2.32 1.98 13.87
CA ARG A 79 2.55 3.42 14.01
C ARG A 79 2.55 4.14 12.66
N ALA A 80 3.27 3.59 11.67
CA ALA A 80 3.32 4.15 10.32
C ALA A 80 1.93 4.16 9.65
N SER A 81 1.19 3.06 9.80
CA SER A 81 -0.19 2.94 9.29
C SER A 81 -1.13 3.92 9.97
N GLY A 82 -1.03 4.09 11.30
CA GLY A 82 -1.81 5.08 12.03
C GLY A 82 -1.54 6.52 11.58
N ILE A 83 -0.27 6.87 11.34
CA ILE A 83 0.11 8.19 10.79
C ILE A 83 -0.48 8.37 9.38
N LEU A 84 -0.33 7.37 8.50
CA LEU A 84 -0.87 7.43 7.14
C LEU A 84 -2.39 7.61 7.11
N ILE A 85 -3.12 6.81 7.90
CA ILE A 85 -4.58 6.91 8.03
C ILE A 85 -4.97 8.28 8.61
N GLY A 86 -4.25 8.76 9.63
CA GLY A 86 -4.50 10.08 10.21
C GLY A 86 -4.34 11.22 9.20
N ILE A 87 -3.22 11.24 8.45
CA ILE A 87 -2.96 12.26 7.42
C ILE A 87 -4.02 12.21 6.31
N THR A 88 -4.28 11.02 5.76
CA THR A 88 -5.26 10.86 4.69
C THR A 88 -6.67 11.24 5.15
N MET A 89 -7.03 10.95 6.41
CA MET A 89 -8.32 11.35 6.96
C MET A 89 -8.43 12.86 7.11
N VAL A 90 -7.41 13.53 7.65
CA VAL A 90 -7.41 14.99 7.78
C VAL A 90 -7.50 15.65 6.40
N LEU A 91 -6.71 15.20 5.43
CA LEU A 91 -6.74 15.74 4.07
C LEU A 91 -8.10 15.50 3.41
N GLY A 92 -8.62 14.26 3.50
CA GLY A 92 -9.91 13.89 2.91
C GLY A 92 -11.07 14.72 3.51
N LEU A 93 -11.16 14.80 4.83
CA LEU A 93 -12.22 15.58 5.50
C LEU A 93 -12.08 17.09 5.26
N SER A 94 -10.88 17.60 4.98
CA SER A 94 -10.67 19.02 4.72
C SER A 94 -10.97 19.40 3.26
N ILE A 95 -10.60 18.53 2.31
CA ILE A 95 -10.66 18.82 0.88
C ILE A 95 -12.02 18.42 0.29
N LEU A 96 -12.51 17.22 0.61
CA LEU A 96 -13.67 16.66 -0.09
C LEU A 96 -14.95 17.48 0.09
N PRO A 97 -15.31 17.95 1.30
CA PRO A 97 -16.49 18.81 1.45
C PRO A 97 -16.38 20.12 0.67
N ALA A 98 -15.19 20.72 0.61
CA ALA A 98 -14.96 21.95 -0.14
C ALA A 98 -15.17 21.75 -1.65
N LEU A 99 -14.73 20.61 -2.21
CA LEU A 99 -14.98 20.26 -3.61
C LEU A 99 -16.47 20.16 -3.92
N TYR A 100 -17.25 19.49 -3.06
CA TYR A 100 -18.70 19.36 -3.25
C TYR A 100 -19.44 20.69 -3.12
N VAL A 101 -19.02 21.57 -2.20
CA VAL A 101 -19.60 22.92 -2.08
C VAL A 101 -19.33 23.76 -3.33
N LEU A 102 -18.10 23.70 -3.85
CA LEU A 102 -17.72 24.43 -5.07
C LEU A 102 -18.46 23.90 -6.30
N GLU A 103 -18.64 22.57 -6.40
CA GLU A 103 -19.46 21.97 -7.46
C GLU A 103 -20.93 22.41 -7.37
N ALA A 104 -21.52 22.37 -6.17
CA ALA A 104 -22.89 22.84 -5.96
C ALA A 104 -23.07 24.34 -6.28
N GLY A 105 -22.00 25.12 -6.15
CA GLY A 105 -21.95 26.54 -6.54
C GLY A 105 -21.65 26.77 -8.03
N ASN A 106 -21.56 25.73 -8.86
CA ASN A 106 -21.14 25.79 -10.27
C ASN A 106 -19.77 26.46 -10.48
N HIS A 107 -18.87 26.37 -9.49
CA HIS A 107 -17.50 26.89 -9.60
C HIS A 107 -16.52 25.87 -10.20
N LEU A 108 -16.84 24.58 -10.14
CA LEU A 108 -16.07 23.49 -10.74
C LEU A 108 -16.98 22.29 -11.06
N GLU A 109 -16.47 21.36 -11.86
CA GLU A 109 -17.12 20.07 -12.15
C GLU A 109 -16.27 18.94 -11.57
N ILE A 110 -16.87 18.02 -10.81
CA ILE A 110 -16.17 16.83 -10.33
C ILE A 110 -16.08 15.80 -11.46
N THR A 111 -14.89 15.70 -12.04
CA THR A 111 -14.63 14.73 -13.12
C THR A 111 -14.72 13.28 -12.62
N GLY A 112 -14.91 12.34 -13.55
CA GLY A 112 -14.97 10.90 -13.24
C GLY A 112 -13.74 10.37 -12.49
N VAL A 113 -12.55 10.91 -12.77
CA VAL A 113 -11.32 10.54 -12.05
C VAL A 113 -11.36 11.01 -10.60
N VAL A 114 -11.75 12.26 -10.37
CA VAL A 114 -11.85 12.83 -9.00
C VAL A 114 -12.91 12.06 -8.20
N SER A 115 -14.07 11.78 -8.79
CA SER A 115 -15.10 10.95 -8.17
C SER A 115 -14.59 9.54 -7.83
N GLY A 116 -13.83 8.90 -8.73
CA GLY A 116 -13.19 7.60 -8.46
C GLY A 116 -12.21 7.63 -7.28
N VAL A 117 -11.42 8.70 -7.15
CA VAL A 117 -10.51 8.91 -6.01
C VAL A 117 -11.31 9.08 -4.71
N ILE A 118 -12.37 9.88 -4.74
CA ILE A 118 -13.27 10.08 -3.59
C ILE A 118 -13.83 8.74 -3.11
N LEU A 119 -14.44 7.97 -4.03
CA LEU A 119 -15.02 6.67 -3.73
C LEU A 119 -14.00 5.69 -3.15
N THR A 120 -12.77 5.68 -3.71
CA THR A 120 -11.70 4.79 -3.23
C THR A 120 -11.28 5.13 -1.80
N PHE A 121 -11.08 6.41 -1.48
CA PHE A 121 -10.77 6.83 -0.11
C PHE A 121 -11.92 6.56 0.85
N SER A 122 -13.17 6.84 0.46
CA SER A 122 -14.34 6.52 1.26
C SER A 122 -14.44 5.02 1.58
N ALA A 123 -14.24 4.17 0.57
CA ALA A 123 -14.22 2.72 0.75
C ALA A 123 -13.09 2.27 1.69
N LEU A 124 -11.90 2.85 1.57
CA LEU A 124 -10.77 2.58 2.46
C LEU A 124 -11.10 2.92 3.92
N PHE A 125 -11.70 4.08 4.19
CA PHE A 125 -12.06 4.47 5.56
C PHE A 125 -13.19 3.60 6.15
N LEU A 126 -14.17 3.23 5.33
CA LEU A 126 -15.21 2.29 5.75
C LEU A 126 -14.61 0.92 6.09
N LEU A 127 -13.73 0.40 5.23
CA LEU A 127 -13.02 -0.85 5.47
C LEU A 127 -12.17 -0.77 6.74
N TYR A 128 -11.44 0.33 6.94
CA TYR A 128 -10.69 0.57 8.17
C TYR A 128 -11.61 0.54 9.40
N GLY A 129 -12.77 1.22 9.36
CA GLY A 129 -13.75 1.20 10.45
C GLY A 129 -14.29 -0.19 10.76
N VAL A 130 -14.59 -0.99 9.73
CA VAL A 130 -15.01 -2.39 9.88
C VAL A 130 -13.90 -3.23 10.53
N CYS A 131 -12.68 -3.16 9.99
CA CYS A 131 -11.53 -3.89 10.52
C CYS A 131 -11.23 -3.49 11.97
N PHE A 132 -11.27 -2.20 12.30
CA PHE A 132 -11.09 -1.69 13.65
C PHE A 132 -12.18 -2.21 14.58
N GLY A 133 -13.44 -2.21 14.14
CA GLY A 133 -14.55 -2.78 14.90
C GLY A 133 -14.38 -4.28 15.18
N ILE A 134 -13.92 -5.05 14.20
CA ILE A 134 -13.61 -6.48 14.37
C ILE A 134 -12.46 -6.68 15.36
N ALA A 135 -11.37 -5.92 15.21
CA ALA A 135 -10.21 -6.01 16.08
C ALA A 135 -10.56 -5.64 17.53
N LYS A 136 -11.32 -4.57 17.73
CA LYS A 136 -11.78 -4.12 19.06
C LYS A 136 -12.64 -5.16 19.78
N ARG A 137 -13.45 -5.95 19.06
CA ARG A 137 -14.27 -7.01 19.67
C ARG A 137 -13.46 -8.21 20.17
N ARG A 138 -12.20 -8.34 19.75
CA ARG A 138 -11.31 -9.46 20.11
C ARG A 138 -10.35 -9.13 21.27
N VAL A 139 -10.37 -7.89 21.75
CA VAL A 139 -9.64 -7.41 22.93
C VAL A 139 -10.60 -7.36 24.10
#